data_AF-A0A4R1G0S3-F1
#
_entry.id   AF-A0A4R1G0S3-F1
#
_cell.length_a   1.000
_cell.length_b   1.000
_cell.length_c   1.000
_cell.angle_alpha   90.00
_cell.angle_beta   90.00
_cell.angle_gamma   90.00
#
_symmetry.space_group_name_H-M   'P 1'
#
loop_
_entity.id
_entity.type
_entity.pdbx_description
1 polymer ?
#
loop_
_entity_poly.entity_id
_entity_poly.type
_entity_poly.pdbx_seq_one_letter_code
_entity_poly.pdbx_strand_id
1 'polypeptide(L)'
;MFSNVGWSEMMILLVAALVILGPERLPGAVRWTTGALRQARDYASGATSQLKQELGPEFDELRKPLAELNELRGMSPRAVVTKHLLGGDDSVLRDLENAVPDKQQLFGTSSGMPGGLSKPQPPKALENNERPPIDYDAT
;
A
#
# COMPACT_ATOMS: atom_id res chain seq x y z
N MET A 1 3.80 -3.20 1.45
CA MET A 1 2.51 -3.82 1.82
C MET A 1 2.21 -5.06 0.99
N PHE A 2 2.53 -5.08 -0.31
CA PHE A 2 2.44 -6.27 -1.17
C PHE A 2 3.62 -7.25 -1.05
N SER A 3 4.69 -6.87 -0.34
CA SER A 3 5.87 -7.70 -0.08
C SER A 3 5.60 -8.93 0.79
N ASN A 4 4.42 -8.98 1.44
CA ASN A 4 3.96 -10.13 2.22
C ASN A 4 3.01 -11.05 1.43
N VAL A 5 2.80 -10.82 0.12
CA VAL A 5 2.01 -11.72 -0.72
C VAL A 5 2.84 -12.96 -0.98
N GLY A 6 2.64 -13.99 -0.17
CA GLY A 6 3.29 -15.28 -0.33
C GLY A 6 2.64 -16.13 -1.43
N TRP A 7 3.26 -17.29 -1.68
CA TRP A 7 2.68 -18.32 -2.55
C TRP A 7 1.28 -18.75 -2.10
N SER A 8 1.01 -18.74 -0.78
CA SER A 8 -0.30 -19.00 -0.18
C SER A 8 -1.38 -18.03 -0.65
N GLU A 9 -1.12 -16.73 -0.59
CA GLU A 9 -2.05 -15.68 -1.00
C GLU A 9 -2.34 -15.75 -2.50
N MET A 10 -1.33 -16.07 -3.33
CA MET A 10 -1.56 -16.29 -4.77
C MET A 10 -2.46 -17.49 -5.05
N MET A 11 -2.32 -18.58 -4.28
CA MET A 11 -3.24 -19.73 -4.36
C MET A 11 -4.67 -19.32 -4.01
N ILE A 12 -4.86 -18.53 -2.95
CA ILE A 12 -6.18 -18.03 -2.53
C ILE A 12 -6.79 -17.14 -3.63
N LEU A 13 -6.02 -16.23 -4.23
CA LEU A 13 -6.48 -15.39 -5.33
C LEU A 13 -6.82 -16.20 -6.58
N LEU A 14 -6.05 -17.23 -6.90
CA LEU A 14 -6.36 -18.14 -8.01
C LEU A 14 -7.70 -18.84 -7.79
N VAL A 15 -7.92 -19.41 -6.61
CA VAL A 15 -9.18 -20.08 -6.26
C VAL A 15 -10.34 -19.09 -6.28
N ALA A 16 -10.16 -17.90 -5.70
CA ALA A 16 -11.17 -16.85 -5.74
C ALA A 16 -11.52 -16.45 -7.18
N ALA A 17 -10.52 -16.27 -8.05
CA ALA A 17 -10.74 -15.97 -9.46
C ALA A 17 -11.49 -17.11 -10.19
N LEU A 18 -11.14 -18.36 -9.90
CA LEU A 18 -11.84 -19.54 -10.44
C LEU A 18 -13.29 -19.63 -9.97
N VAL A 19 -13.59 -19.26 -8.72
CA VAL A 19 -14.96 -19.28 -8.19
C VAL A 19 -15.79 -18.12 -8.73
N ILE A 20 -15.24 -16.90 -8.73
CA ILE A 20 -15.96 -15.69 -9.16
C ILE A 20 -16.23 -15.72 -10.66
N LEU A 21 -15.21 -16.02 -11.46
CA LEU A 21 -15.31 -15.97 -12.92
C LEU A 21 -15.71 -17.32 -13.54
N GLY A 22 -15.37 -18.42 -12.87
CA GLY A 22 -15.54 -19.79 -13.37
C GLY A 22 -14.27 -20.32 -14.08
N PRO A 23 -13.93 -21.61 -13.90
CA PRO A 23 -12.75 -22.22 -14.51
C PRO A 23 -12.76 -22.20 -16.04
N GLU A 24 -13.94 -22.30 -16.65
CA GLU A 24 -14.11 -22.29 -18.11
C GLU A 24 -13.90 -20.90 -18.73
N ARG A 25 -14.12 -19.83 -17.95
CA ARG A 25 -14.12 -18.45 -18.46
C ARG A 25 -12.78 -17.76 -18.27
N LEU A 26 -12.00 -18.17 -17.26
CA LEU A 26 -10.66 -17.62 -17.00
C LEU A 26 -9.72 -17.69 -18.22
N PRO A 27 -9.57 -18.84 -18.89
CA PRO A 27 -8.72 -18.94 -20.09
C PRO A 27 -9.20 -18.01 -21.21
N GLY A 28 -10.52 -17.85 -21.37
CA GLY A 28 -11.11 -16.92 -22.33
C GLY A 28 -10.80 -15.46 -21.99
N ALA A 29 -10.97 -15.06 -20.73
CA ALA A 29 -10.68 -13.72 -20.26
C ALA A 29 -9.20 -13.36 -20.41
N VAL A 30 -8.29 -14.25 -20.04
CA VAL A 30 -6.85 -14.05 -20.21
C VAL A 30 -6.50 -13.85 -21.69
N ARG A 31 -7.08 -14.64 -22.60
CA ARG A 31 -6.87 -14.51 -24.05
C ARG A 31 -7.35 -13.15 -24.56
N TRP A 32 -8.54 -12.73 -24.15
CA TRP A 32 -9.09 -11.43 -24.55
C TRP A 32 -8.25 -10.27 -24.01
N THR A 33 -7.90 -10.27 -22.71
CA THR A 33 -7.09 -9.21 -22.11
C THR A 33 -5.69 -9.16 -22.71
N THR A 34 -5.05 -10.31 -22.94
CA THR A 34 -3.73 -10.36 -23.57
C THR A 34 -3.78 -9.86 -25.02
N GLY A 35 -4.82 -10.25 -25.76
CA GLY A 35 -5.06 -9.77 -27.12
C GLY A 35 -5.28 -8.26 -27.16
N ALA A 36 -6.15 -7.74 -26.28
CA ALA A 36 -6.44 -6.32 -26.16
C ALA A 36 -5.19 -5.52 -25.74
N LEU A 37 -4.40 -6.02 -24.81
CA LEU A 37 -3.15 -5.39 -24.37
C LEU A 37 -2.12 -5.34 -25.50
N ARG A 38 -1.99 -6.44 -26.26
CA ARG A 38 -1.09 -6.51 -27.42
C ARG A 38 -1.52 -5.53 -28.50
N GLN A 39 -2.81 -5.52 -28.83
CA GLN A 39 -3.38 -4.57 -29.77
C GLN A 39 -3.13 -3.13 -29.30
N ALA A 40 -3.47 -2.79 -28.06
CA ALA A 40 -3.22 -1.46 -27.52
C ALA A 40 -1.73 -1.06 -27.60
N ARG A 41 -0.81 -1.98 -27.30
CA ARG A 41 0.63 -1.77 -27.46
C ARG A 41 1.02 -1.51 -28.91
N ASP A 42 0.52 -2.33 -29.84
CA ASP A 42 0.83 -2.22 -31.26
C ASP A 42 0.33 -0.88 -31.81
N TYR A 43 -0.91 -0.48 -31.50
CA TYR A 43 -1.46 0.83 -31.85
C TYR A 43 -0.66 1.99 -31.23
N ALA A 44 -0.33 1.92 -29.93
CA ALA A 44 0.47 2.94 -29.26
C ALA A 44 1.86 3.06 -29.89
N SER A 45 2.51 1.93 -30.22
CA SER A 45 3.82 1.90 -30.85
C SER A 45 3.80 2.45 -32.28
N GLY A 46 2.75 2.14 -33.06
CA GLY A 46 2.56 2.62 -34.42
C GLY A 46 2.31 4.13 -34.47
N ALA A 47 1.40 4.63 -33.63
CA ALA A 47 1.14 6.06 -33.50
C ALA A 47 2.38 6.82 -33.02
N THR A 48 3.10 6.28 -32.03
CA THR A 48 4.37 6.84 -31.56
C THR A 48 5.42 6.89 -32.67
N SER A 49 5.51 5.83 -33.49
CA SER A 49 6.43 5.79 -34.62
C SER A 49 6.09 6.84 -35.68
N GLN A 50 4.80 7.04 -35.98
CA GLN A 50 4.33 8.07 -36.92
C GLN A 50 4.62 9.47 -36.39
N LEU A 51 4.31 9.74 -35.11
CA LEU A 51 4.63 11.00 -34.44
C LEU A 51 6.14 11.28 -34.45
N LYS A 52 6.98 10.26 -34.20
CA LYS A 52 8.43 10.38 -34.27
C LYS A 52 8.93 10.70 -35.69
N GLN A 53 8.25 10.16 -36.71
CA GLN A 53 8.62 10.35 -38.11
C GLN A 53 8.16 11.70 -38.65
N GLU A 54 7.04 12.24 -38.16
CA GLU A 54 6.48 13.54 -38.58
C GLU A 54 6.99 14.73 -37.77
N LEU A 55 7.21 14.58 -36.45
CA LEU A 55 7.65 15.67 -35.56
C LEU A 55 9.17 15.68 -35.33
N GLY A 56 9.89 14.63 -35.72
CA GLY A 56 11.34 14.55 -35.58
C GLY A 56 11.84 14.77 -34.14
N PRO A 57 12.91 15.56 -33.91
CA PRO A 57 13.58 15.68 -32.61
C PRO A 57 12.70 16.24 -31.48
N GLU A 58 11.57 16.88 -31.79
CA GLU A 58 10.63 17.40 -30.79
C GLU A 58 9.92 16.26 -30.01
N PHE A 59 9.83 15.06 -30.59
CA PHE A 59 9.34 13.89 -29.87
C PHE A 59 10.33 13.40 -28.80
N ASP A 60 11.65 13.57 -29.00
CA ASP A 60 12.65 13.20 -28.01
C ASP A 60 12.61 14.12 -26.77
N GLU A 61 12.20 15.38 -26.94
CA GLU A 61 11.93 16.30 -25.83
C GLU A 61 10.69 15.91 -25.01
N LEU A 62 9.69 15.25 -25.60
CA LEU A 62 8.53 14.68 -24.88
C LEU A 62 8.85 13.33 -24.24
N ARG A 63 9.81 12.59 -24.80
CA ARG A 63 10.29 11.34 -24.22
C ARG A 63 11.06 11.54 -22.92
N LYS A 64 11.84 12.62 -22.78
CA LYS A 64 12.55 12.97 -21.54
C LYS A 64 11.62 13.08 -20.32
N PRO A 65 10.56 13.90 -20.32
CA PRO A 65 9.64 14.01 -19.19
C PRO A 65 8.85 12.71 -18.96
N LEU A 66 8.51 11.94 -20.00
CA LEU A 66 7.88 10.63 -19.82
C LEU A 66 8.84 9.60 -19.20
N ALA A 67 10.12 9.64 -19.55
CA ALA A 67 11.16 8.80 -18.96
C ALA A 67 11.44 9.22 -17.50
N GLU A 68 11.52 10.51 -17.23
CA GLU A 68 11.63 11.06 -15.87
C GLU A 68 10.44 10.66 -15.01
N LEU A 69 9.21 10.69 -15.54
CA LEU A 69 8.01 10.21 -14.85
C LEU A 69 8.04 8.70 -14.56
N ASN A 70 8.64 7.91 -15.46
CA ASN A 70 8.77 6.47 -15.27
C ASN A 70 9.88 6.14 -14.26
N GLU A 71 10.98 6.90 -14.24
CA GLU A 71 11.98 6.89 -13.16
C GLU A 71 11.36 7.32 -11.82
N LEU A 72 10.48 8.33 -11.83
CA LEU A 72 9.68 8.80 -10.68
C LEU A 72 8.69 7.76 -10.17
N ARG A 73 8.26 6.84 -11.02
CA ARG A 73 7.38 5.74 -10.59
C ARG A 73 8.20 4.60 -9.97
N GLY A 74 9.47 4.46 -10.37
CA GLY A 74 10.43 3.53 -9.78
C GLY A 74 11.03 4.01 -8.45
N MET A 75 11.21 5.32 -8.29
CA MET A 75 11.59 5.95 -7.02
C MET A 75 10.33 6.49 -6.35
N SER A 76 9.85 5.88 -5.26
CA SER A 76 8.60 6.26 -4.59
C SER A 76 8.30 7.78 -4.62
N PRO A 77 7.04 8.23 -4.77
CA PRO A 77 6.70 9.66 -4.79
C PRO A 77 7.27 10.44 -3.61
N ARG A 78 7.45 9.75 -2.47
CA ARG A 78 8.19 10.24 -1.31
C ARG A 78 9.65 10.58 -1.65
N ALA A 79 10.41 9.69 -2.27
CA ALA A 79 11.80 9.92 -2.66
C ALA A 79 11.98 11.15 -3.58
N VAL A 80 11.00 11.46 -4.40
CA VAL A 80 11.08 12.59 -5.35
C VAL A 80 10.71 13.90 -4.67
N VAL A 81 9.67 13.89 -3.83
CA VAL A 81 9.34 15.02 -2.95
C VAL A 81 10.49 15.26 -1.96
N THR A 82 11.14 14.23 -1.45
CA THR A 82 12.36 14.34 -0.62
C THR A 82 13.53 14.90 -1.41
N LYS A 83 13.77 14.47 -2.65
CA LYS A 83 14.84 15.05 -3.48
C LYS A 83 14.58 16.52 -3.82
N HIS A 84 13.34 16.90 -4.09
CA HIS A 84 12.99 18.28 -4.44
C HIS A 84 12.79 19.21 -3.24
N LEU A 85 12.35 18.72 -2.08
CA LEU A 85 12.14 19.53 -0.88
C LEU A 85 13.30 19.44 0.12
N LEU A 86 14.08 18.36 0.11
CA LEU A 86 15.17 18.10 1.07
C LEU A 86 16.53 17.86 0.39
N GLY A 87 16.67 18.07 -0.92
CA GLY A 87 17.97 18.15 -1.60
C GLY A 87 18.83 16.87 -1.60
N GLY A 88 18.28 15.71 -1.21
CA GLY A 88 19.01 14.44 -1.16
C GLY A 88 19.53 14.02 0.21
N ASP A 89 19.18 14.73 1.30
CA ASP A 89 19.54 14.32 2.66
C ASP A 89 18.52 13.32 3.24
N ASP A 90 18.68 12.05 2.89
CA ASP A 90 17.91 10.92 3.43
C ASP A 90 18.13 10.71 4.96
N SER A 91 19.13 11.39 5.52
CA SER A 91 19.52 11.39 6.94
C SER A 91 18.40 11.89 7.86
N VAL A 92 17.72 12.99 7.50
CA VAL A 92 16.66 13.60 8.33
C VAL A 92 15.42 12.71 8.39
N LEU A 93 15.05 12.08 7.27
CA LEU A 93 13.94 11.13 7.25
C LEU A 93 14.25 9.88 8.03
N ARG A 94 15.50 9.40 7.98
CA ARG A 94 15.93 8.23 8.72
C ARG A 94 16.03 8.51 10.22
N ASP A 95 16.44 9.70 10.62
CA ASP A 95 16.42 10.14 12.01
C ASP A 95 14.99 10.30 12.54
N LEU A 96 14.06 10.81 11.72
CA LEU A 96 12.63 10.82 12.03
C LEU A 96 12.05 9.41 12.17
N GLU A 97 12.42 8.49 11.29
CA GLU A 97 11.98 7.09 11.34
C GLU A 97 12.54 6.37 12.58
N ASN A 98 13.81 6.62 12.93
CA ASN A 98 14.43 6.13 14.16
C ASN A 98 13.85 6.78 15.43
N ALA A 99 13.36 8.02 15.34
CA ALA A 99 12.70 8.72 16.43
C ALA A 99 11.21 8.34 16.59
N VAL A 100 10.63 7.60 15.63
CA VAL A 100 9.28 7.04 15.75
C VAL A 100 9.39 5.67 16.43
N PRO A 101 8.92 5.53 17.69
CA PRO A 101 8.97 4.26 18.39
C PRO A 101 8.12 3.21 17.67
N ASP A 102 8.63 1.98 17.65
CA ASP A 102 8.08 0.82 16.94
C ASP A 102 6.57 0.65 17.19
N LYS A 103 5.78 0.48 16.13
CA LYS A 103 4.32 0.28 16.23
C LYS A 103 3.97 -0.98 17.03
N GLN A 104 4.90 -1.91 17.21
CA GLN A 104 4.75 -3.06 18.09
C GLN A 104 4.69 -2.67 19.58
N GLN A 105 5.29 -1.55 19.99
CA GLN A 105 5.14 -1.02 21.35
C GLN A 105 3.84 -0.23 21.56
N LEU A 106 3.26 0.29 20.47
CA LEU A 106 1.95 0.96 20.54
C LEU A 106 0.77 -0.02 20.54
N PHE A 107 0.95 -1.22 19.98
CA PHE A 107 -0.07 -2.26 19.86
C PHE A 107 0.54 -3.67 20.06
N GLY A 108 1.09 -3.99 21.23
CA GLY A 108 1.65 -5.33 21.45
C GLY A 108 2.30 -5.59 22.81
N THR A 109 1.48 -5.97 23.77
CA THR A 109 1.74 -6.96 24.85
C THR A 109 3.20 -7.39 25.14
N SER A 110 3.72 -7.05 26.32
CA SER A 110 3.95 -7.98 27.45
C SER A 110 5.09 -7.54 28.37
N SER A 111 4.82 -7.69 29.67
CA SER A 111 5.78 -7.97 30.76
C SER A 111 6.93 -6.97 31.02
N GLY A 112 6.69 -6.11 32.02
CA GLY A 112 7.72 -5.73 33.00
C GLY A 112 8.16 -4.27 33.00
N MET A 113 7.47 -3.41 33.76
CA MET A 113 8.11 -2.29 34.47
C MET A 113 7.21 -1.79 35.62
N PRO A 114 7.76 -1.49 36.81
CA PRO A 114 6.99 -1.11 37.98
C PRO A 114 6.59 0.38 37.93
N GLY A 115 5.36 0.67 38.34
CA GLY A 115 4.97 1.97 38.87
C GLY A 115 4.58 3.05 37.85
N GLY A 116 3.28 3.38 37.86
CA GLY A 116 2.84 4.77 37.72
C GLY A 116 2.25 5.18 36.38
N LEU A 117 0.97 4.84 36.16
CA LEU A 117 -0.14 5.74 35.72
C LEU A 117 -1.26 4.88 35.09
N SER A 118 -2.11 4.31 35.96
CA SER A 118 -3.30 3.57 35.55
C SER A 118 -4.32 4.51 34.92
N LYS A 119 -4.61 4.31 33.64
CA LYS A 119 -5.77 4.91 32.97
C LYS A 119 -7.03 4.21 33.52
N PRO A 120 -8.15 4.92 33.79
CA PRO A 120 -9.31 4.28 34.42
C PRO A 120 -9.95 3.30 33.44
N GLN A 121 -10.00 2.02 33.84
CA GLN A 121 -10.72 0.98 33.11
C GLN A 121 -12.22 1.29 33.22
N PRO A 122 -13.01 1.30 32.12
CA PRO A 122 -14.45 1.50 32.22
C PRO A 122 -15.10 0.38 33.06
N PRO A 123 -16.13 0.68 33.87
CA PRO A 123 -16.70 -0.28 34.80
C PRO A 123 -17.26 -1.48 34.04
N LYS A 124 -16.89 -2.67 34.50
CA LYS A 124 -17.33 -3.93 33.94
C LYS A 124 -18.87 -4.00 34.05
N ALA A 125 -19.53 -4.28 32.93
CA ALA A 125 -20.98 -4.46 32.90
C ALA A 125 -21.36 -5.65 33.80
N LEU A 126 -22.30 -5.44 34.71
CA LEU A 126 -22.78 -6.46 35.63
C LEU A 126 -23.36 -7.63 34.83
N GLU A 127 -22.98 -8.85 35.18
CA GLU A 127 -23.50 -10.04 34.52
C GLU A 127 -24.94 -10.34 35.00
N ASN A 128 -25.67 -11.15 34.22
CA ASN A 128 -27.09 -11.36 34.47
C ASN A 128 -27.28 -12.07 35.81
N ASN A 129 -28.04 -11.44 36.72
CA ASN A 129 -28.29 -11.84 38.12
C ASN A 129 -27.23 -11.42 39.17
N GLU A 130 -26.30 -10.51 38.84
CA GLU A 130 -25.38 -9.89 39.81
C GLU A 130 -26.00 -8.63 40.43
N ARG A 131 -25.91 -8.47 41.76
CA ARG A 131 -26.43 -7.28 42.44
C ARG A 131 -25.40 -6.16 42.34
N PRO A 132 -25.80 -4.94 41.92
CA PRO A 132 -24.87 -3.81 41.86
C PRO A 132 -24.25 -3.54 43.23
N PRO A 133 -22.98 -3.12 43.28
CA PRO A 133 -22.34 -2.77 44.54
C PRO A 133 -23.11 -1.63 45.19
N ILE A 134 -23.50 -1.83 46.45
CA ILE A 134 -24.19 -0.80 47.23
C ILE A 134 -23.14 0.21 47.67
N ASP A 135 -23.33 1.46 47.25
CA ASP A 135 -22.50 2.58 47.67
C ASP A 135 -22.96 3.04 49.07
N TYR A 136 -22.10 2.87 50.07
CA TYR A 136 -22.39 3.22 51.46
C TYR A 136 -22.03 4.68 51.79
N ASP A 137 -21.36 5.40 50.89
CA ASP A 137 -20.98 6.81 51.08
C ASP A 137 -22.09 7.79 50.63
N ALA A 138 -23.19 7.30 50.06
CA ALA A 138 -24.32 8.12 49.61
C ALA A 138 -25.43 8.29 50.67
N THR A 139 -25.06 8.69 51.91
CA THR A 139 -26.03 9.06 52.98
C THR A 139 -25.93 10.53 53.36
#